data_AF-A0A932J819-F1
#
_entry.id   AF-A0A932J819-F1
#
_cell.length_a   1.000
_cell.length_b   1.000
_cell.length_c   1.000
_cell.angle_alpha   90.00
_cell.angle_beta   90.00
_cell.angle_gamma   90.00
#
_symmetry.space_group_name_H-M   'P 1'
#
loop_
_entity.id
_entity.type
_entity.pdbx_description
1 polymer ?
#
loop_
_entity_poly.entity_id
_entity_poly.type
_entity_poly.pdbx_seq_one_letter_code
_entity_poly.pdbx_strand_id
1 'polypeptide(L)'
;MVEVDLKVLTEQWLAIQDRNERNSFYDEAVFPAIKQVVVAREQAELPVPYTHLILPVGLSPEPLILSILILRPEKVYLLYTRASERYLDRIFQETGLRLSQVDKDEVDETNVPDIYQKVKAIYTHWGRPDRIAVDVSGGKKSMVGGCALAGALIGARLFYMDSDFLQEFRKPSPGSERLAILSNPYDVFGDLELERAKALFHELDFAGAKRLLGELAARSSTPEQYTARAMLCEAYAAWDDWDITSAHERLSQVIGAVEKFARRDTDTPLAFAISSLRQQLDVLERLKQAQALLAKSESELDALRTPKFFQPMLGSLRATALRQEQRGKRDVAALLWYRTIEFLSQQRLSSYNLRSGQIDYTQVAGGASAELLERYQKAFKTDDKKGKTKLPEVLPDEVDLTKGYAFLQALGDEFAQKVHFGKIRSKVNARNKGVFAHGFVPLSQTDYEDFKSLALDLLGEFRALAHDYADDWNNCEFIEAL
;
A
#
# COMPACT_ATOMS: atom_id res chain seq x y z
N MET A 1 52.81 -8.35 -0.40
CA MET A 1 52.65 -6.92 -0.72
C MET A 1 53.35 -6.16 0.39
N VAL A 2 54.28 -5.27 0.06
CA VAL A 2 54.90 -4.39 1.06
C VAL A 2 53.76 -3.56 1.63
N GLU A 3 53.53 -3.70 2.93
CA GLU A 3 52.54 -2.88 3.64
C GLU A 3 53.00 -1.44 3.51
N VAL A 4 52.27 -0.65 2.70
CA VAL A 4 52.59 0.76 2.56
C VAL A 4 52.33 1.41 3.91
N ASP A 5 53.39 1.79 4.59
CA ASP A 5 53.29 2.45 5.88
C ASP A 5 52.87 3.92 5.66
N LEU A 6 51.56 4.11 5.45
CA LEU A 6 50.95 5.43 5.30
C LEU A 6 51.31 6.34 6.47
N LYS A 7 51.52 5.79 7.67
CA LYS A 7 51.92 6.55 8.85
C LYS A 7 53.34 7.12 8.68
N VAL A 8 54.30 6.30 8.27
CA VAL A 8 55.67 6.76 7.98
C VAL A 8 55.69 7.80 6.86
N LEU A 9 54.94 7.59 5.78
CA LEU A 9 54.83 8.57 4.69
C LEU A 9 54.19 9.88 5.17
N THR A 10 53.22 9.80 6.07
CA THR A 10 52.58 10.99 6.67
C THR A 10 53.57 11.77 7.54
N GLU A 11 54.35 11.08 8.39
CA GLU A 11 55.38 11.70 9.22
C GLU A 11 56.46 12.39 8.38
N GLN A 12 56.91 11.74 7.29
CA GLN A 12 57.85 12.34 6.33
C GLN A 12 57.25 13.58 5.67
N TRP A 13 56.01 13.49 5.19
CA TRP A 13 55.31 14.60 4.55
C TRP A 13 55.16 15.82 5.47
N LEU A 14 54.80 15.61 6.74
CA LEU A 14 54.66 16.66 7.74
C LEU A 14 56.00 17.34 8.08
N ALA A 15 57.12 16.62 7.96
CA ALA A 15 58.45 17.15 8.24
C ALA A 15 58.99 18.09 7.13
N ILE A 16 58.46 17.99 5.89
CA ILE A 16 58.93 18.81 4.76
C ILE A 16 58.51 20.27 4.93
N GLN A 17 59.51 21.15 5.00
CA GLN A 17 59.33 22.60 5.20
C GLN A 17 58.99 23.33 3.91
N ASP A 18 59.61 22.96 2.78
CA ASP A 18 59.32 23.60 1.50
C ASP A 18 57.95 23.16 0.97
N ARG A 19 57.11 24.13 0.61
CA ARG A 19 55.73 23.86 0.22
C ARG A 19 55.64 23.12 -1.12
N ASN A 20 56.53 23.39 -2.07
CA ASN A 20 56.47 22.76 -3.39
C ASN A 20 56.96 21.32 -3.28
N GLU A 21 58.08 21.10 -2.59
CA GLU A 21 58.59 19.75 -2.29
C GLU A 21 57.55 18.93 -1.52
N ARG A 22 56.89 19.52 -0.53
CA ARG A 22 55.83 18.86 0.24
C ARG A 22 54.63 18.48 -0.61
N ASN A 23 54.22 19.34 -1.54
CA ASN A 23 53.10 19.05 -2.45
C ASN A 23 53.47 17.96 -3.45
N SER A 24 54.66 18.01 -4.04
CA SER A 24 55.16 16.95 -4.92
C SER A 24 55.24 15.61 -4.20
N PHE A 25 55.81 15.59 -2.98
CA PHE A 25 55.88 14.38 -2.15
C PHE A 25 54.49 13.84 -1.79
N TYR A 26 53.52 14.72 -1.52
CA TYR A 26 52.15 14.29 -1.29
C TYR A 26 51.58 13.58 -2.51
N ASP A 27 51.72 14.17 -3.70
CA ASP A 27 51.14 13.62 -4.92
C ASP A 27 51.86 12.34 -5.38
N GLU A 28 53.18 12.24 -5.19
CA GLU A 28 54.00 11.10 -5.63
C GLU A 28 53.99 9.91 -4.66
N ALA A 29 53.88 10.15 -3.35
CA ALA A 29 54.04 9.11 -2.32
C ALA A 29 52.81 8.97 -1.42
N VAL A 30 52.31 10.07 -0.85
CA VAL A 30 51.24 10.02 0.17
C VAL A 30 49.89 9.68 -0.45
N PHE A 31 49.48 10.34 -1.53
CA PHE A 31 48.17 10.11 -2.13
C PHE A 31 48.02 8.70 -2.74
N PRO A 32 49.04 8.13 -3.42
CA PRO A 32 49.02 6.72 -3.79
C PRO A 32 48.82 5.78 -2.61
N ALA A 33 49.46 6.06 -1.46
CA ALA A 33 49.29 5.30 -0.23
C ALA A 33 47.87 5.44 0.35
N ILE A 34 47.31 6.66 0.36
CA ILE A 34 45.92 6.93 0.76
C ILE A 34 44.97 6.09 -0.09
N LYS A 35 45.13 6.10 -1.42
CA LYS A 35 44.28 5.30 -2.33
C LYS A 35 44.31 3.82 -1.97
N GLN A 36 45.47 3.25 -1.64
CA GLN A 36 45.55 1.83 -1.27
C GLN A 36 44.81 1.52 0.04
N VAL A 37 45.01 2.35 1.07
CA VAL A 37 44.45 2.11 2.41
C VAL A 37 42.95 2.43 2.45
N VAL A 38 42.58 3.65 2.04
CA VAL A 38 41.20 4.15 2.15
C VAL A 38 40.28 3.39 1.19
N VAL A 39 40.65 3.20 -0.08
CA VAL A 39 39.76 2.52 -1.03
C VAL A 39 39.46 1.09 -0.57
N ALA A 40 40.48 0.35 -0.13
CA ALA A 40 40.29 -1.02 0.36
C ALA A 40 39.38 -1.06 1.60
N ARG A 41 39.57 -0.13 2.54
CA ARG A 41 38.74 -0.02 3.75
C ARG A 41 37.29 0.28 3.42
N GLU A 42 37.04 1.34 2.63
CA GLU A 42 35.67 1.79 2.33
C GLU A 42 34.93 0.79 1.41
N GLN A 43 35.63 0.10 0.49
CA GLN A 43 35.02 -0.97 -0.32
C GLN A 43 34.60 -2.18 0.50
N ALA A 44 35.24 -2.45 1.65
CA ALA A 44 34.82 -3.53 2.54
C ALA A 44 33.46 -3.23 3.19
N GLU A 45 33.19 -1.96 3.50
CA GLU A 45 31.90 -1.46 4.00
C GLU A 45 30.85 -1.35 2.88
N LEU A 46 31.29 -1.11 1.63
CA LEU A 46 30.44 -0.96 0.44
C LEU A 46 30.75 -2.04 -0.62
N PRO A 47 30.38 -3.31 -0.37
CA PRO A 47 30.81 -4.43 -1.21
C PRO A 47 30.21 -4.40 -2.61
N VAL A 48 29.02 -3.79 -2.78
CA VAL A 48 28.31 -3.73 -4.05
C VAL A 48 28.57 -2.39 -4.76
N PRO A 49 29.13 -2.39 -5.98
CA PRO A 49 29.35 -1.19 -6.78
C PRO A 49 28.07 -0.39 -7.07
N TYR A 50 28.23 0.88 -7.41
CA TYR A 50 27.17 1.68 -8.03
C TYR A 50 27.30 1.58 -9.55
N THR A 51 26.21 1.72 -10.29
CA THR A 51 26.28 1.68 -11.75
C THR A 51 26.61 3.07 -12.32
N HIS A 52 26.10 4.13 -11.68
CA HIS A 52 26.25 5.50 -12.16
C HIS A 52 26.66 6.43 -11.02
N LEU A 53 27.54 7.39 -11.31
CA LEU A 53 28.02 8.38 -10.33
C LEU A 53 28.04 9.79 -10.93
N ILE A 54 27.41 10.75 -10.25
CA ILE A 54 27.43 12.17 -10.62
C ILE A 54 28.33 12.93 -9.64
N LEU A 55 29.23 13.75 -10.17
CA LEU A 55 30.24 14.49 -9.41
C LEU A 55 30.32 15.96 -9.86
N PRO A 56 29.92 16.93 -9.02
CA PRO A 56 30.37 18.30 -9.16
C PRO A 56 31.90 18.40 -8.95
N VAL A 57 32.61 18.96 -9.93
CA VAL A 57 34.07 19.07 -9.95
C VAL A 57 34.54 20.40 -9.39
N GLY A 58 35.27 20.34 -8.28
CA GLY A 58 35.85 21.49 -7.59
C GLY A 58 37.32 21.74 -7.92
N LEU A 59 38.01 22.44 -7.02
CA LEU A 59 39.44 22.72 -7.14
C LEU A 59 40.35 21.65 -6.51
N SER A 60 39.74 20.68 -5.80
CA SER A 60 40.43 19.55 -5.17
C SER A 60 39.90 18.25 -5.79
N PRO A 61 40.65 17.61 -6.72
CA PRO A 61 40.22 16.38 -7.36
C PRO A 61 40.35 15.12 -6.47
N GLU A 62 41.17 15.17 -5.43
CA GLU A 62 41.51 14.00 -4.59
C GLU A 62 40.27 13.31 -3.98
N PRO A 63 39.30 14.02 -3.39
CA PRO A 63 38.09 13.39 -2.87
C PRO A 63 37.28 12.68 -3.97
N LEU A 64 37.15 13.29 -5.14
CA LEU A 64 36.40 12.72 -6.26
C LEU A 64 37.07 11.47 -6.82
N ILE A 65 38.41 11.47 -6.89
CA ILE A 65 39.19 10.29 -7.27
C ILE A 65 38.91 9.14 -6.30
N LEU A 66 38.96 9.40 -4.99
CA LEU A 66 38.64 8.40 -3.98
C LEU A 66 37.20 7.88 -4.14
N SER A 67 36.21 8.76 -4.32
CA SER A 67 34.82 8.35 -4.51
C SER A 67 34.61 7.48 -5.74
N ILE A 68 35.26 7.79 -6.88
CA ILE A 68 35.22 6.96 -8.08
C ILE A 68 35.81 5.58 -7.81
N LEU A 69 36.98 5.51 -7.17
CA LEU A 69 37.64 4.26 -6.87
C LEU A 69 36.87 3.41 -5.86
N ILE A 70 36.25 4.03 -4.85
CA ILE A 70 35.45 3.34 -3.83
C ILE A 70 34.16 2.80 -4.43
N LEU A 71 33.39 3.65 -5.12
CA LEU A 71 32.05 3.33 -5.61
C LEU A 71 32.05 2.47 -6.88
N ARG A 72 33.18 2.42 -7.59
CA ARG A 72 33.41 1.59 -8.79
C ARG A 72 32.31 1.72 -9.87
N PRO A 73 31.95 2.95 -10.30
CA PRO A 73 30.86 3.17 -11.23
C PRO A 73 31.17 2.66 -12.65
N GLU A 74 30.13 2.19 -13.35
CA GLU A 74 30.21 1.88 -14.78
C GLU A 74 30.24 3.17 -15.61
N LYS A 75 29.47 4.16 -15.19
CA LYS A 75 29.33 5.49 -15.80
C LYS A 75 29.54 6.61 -14.79
N VAL A 76 30.28 7.64 -15.19
CA VAL A 76 30.57 8.83 -14.39
C VAL A 76 30.14 10.08 -15.14
N TYR A 77 29.45 10.99 -14.46
CA TYR A 77 29.11 12.31 -14.98
C TYR A 77 29.84 13.40 -14.20
N LEU A 78 30.65 14.18 -14.90
CA LEU A 78 31.46 15.25 -14.32
C LEU A 78 30.85 16.61 -14.66
N LEU A 79 30.33 17.29 -13.64
CA LEU A 79 29.79 18.65 -13.74
C LEU A 79 30.89 19.63 -13.33
N TYR A 80 31.51 20.31 -14.29
CA TYR A 80 32.66 21.17 -14.02
C TYR A 80 32.38 22.64 -14.34
N THR A 81 33.20 23.52 -13.80
CA THR A 81 33.22 24.94 -14.17
C THR A 81 34.44 25.19 -15.04
N ARG A 82 34.46 26.30 -15.79
CA ARG A 82 35.66 26.70 -16.55
C ARG A 82 36.95 26.69 -15.71
N ALA A 83 36.87 27.04 -14.42
CA ALA A 83 38.02 27.05 -13.53
C ALA A 83 38.46 25.65 -13.07
N SER A 84 37.53 24.69 -13.01
CA SER A 84 37.81 23.32 -12.56
C SER A 84 38.07 22.32 -13.69
N GLU A 85 37.88 22.70 -14.96
CA GLU A 85 38.14 21.85 -16.14
C GLU A 85 39.55 21.24 -16.13
N ARG A 86 40.56 22.02 -15.72
CA ARG A 86 41.97 21.58 -15.65
C ARG A 86 42.20 20.38 -14.73
N TYR A 87 41.28 20.07 -13.82
CA TYR A 87 41.42 18.94 -12.89
C TYR A 87 40.83 17.63 -13.44
N LEU A 88 40.10 17.67 -14.56
CA LEU A 88 39.54 16.49 -15.20
C LEU A 88 40.63 15.51 -15.64
N ASP A 89 41.74 16.02 -16.20
CA ASP A 89 42.85 15.19 -16.65
C ASP A 89 43.46 14.38 -15.50
N ARG A 90 43.66 15.02 -14.33
CA ARG A 90 44.14 14.33 -13.12
C ARG A 90 43.14 13.27 -12.66
N ILE A 91 41.83 13.57 -12.68
CA ILE A 91 40.81 12.59 -12.31
C ILE A 91 40.87 11.38 -13.25
N PHE A 92 40.99 11.59 -14.57
CA PHE A 92 41.08 10.48 -15.53
C PHE A 92 42.35 9.66 -15.35
N GLN A 93 43.49 10.32 -15.16
CA GLN A 93 44.78 9.67 -14.94
C GLN A 93 44.77 8.79 -13.68
N GLU A 94 44.25 9.32 -12.57
CA GLU A 94 44.31 8.67 -11.26
C GLU A 94 43.26 7.56 -11.08
N THR A 95 42.16 7.63 -11.83
CA THR A 95 41.05 6.65 -11.76
C THR A 95 41.09 5.59 -12.86
N GLY A 96 41.78 5.87 -13.97
CA GLY A 96 41.81 4.96 -15.13
C GLY A 96 40.49 4.90 -15.90
N LEU A 97 39.59 5.86 -15.71
CA LEU A 97 38.31 5.93 -16.43
C LEU A 97 38.53 6.02 -17.94
N ARG A 98 37.81 5.19 -18.70
CA ARG A 98 37.80 5.26 -20.17
C ARG A 98 36.83 6.34 -20.64
N LEU A 99 37.09 6.91 -21.82
CA LEU A 99 36.17 7.89 -22.45
C LEU A 99 34.74 7.36 -22.59
N SER A 100 34.57 6.06 -22.85
CA SER A 100 33.24 5.44 -22.93
C SER A 100 32.49 5.39 -21.60
N GLN A 101 33.17 5.62 -20.48
CA GLN A 101 32.58 5.62 -19.14
C GLN A 101 32.22 7.03 -18.65
N VAL A 102 32.59 8.08 -19.38
CA VAL A 102 32.51 9.46 -18.88
C VAL A 102 31.61 10.30 -19.76
N ASP A 103 30.63 10.93 -19.12
CA ASP A 103 29.92 12.08 -19.63
C ASP A 103 30.39 13.32 -18.84
N LYS A 104 30.44 14.50 -19.48
CA LYS A 104 30.84 15.74 -18.80
C LYS A 104 30.15 16.96 -19.37
N ASP A 105 29.90 17.94 -18.52
CA ASP A 105 29.29 19.21 -18.90
C ASP A 105 29.89 20.36 -18.10
N GLU A 106 30.12 21.48 -18.80
CA GLU A 106 30.40 22.76 -18.15
C GLU A 106 29.09 23.35 -17.59
N VAL A 107 29.16 23.92 -16.39
CA VAL A 107 28.07 24.64 -15.72
C VAL A 107 28.51 25.98 -15.19
N ASP A 108 27.59 26.94 -15.16
CA ASP A 108 27.74 28.16 -14.38
C ASP A 108 27.33 27.89 -12.93
N GLU A 109 28.26 28.02 -12.00
CA GLU A 109 28.01 27.80 -10.57
C GLU A 109 26.89 28.68 -9.99
N THR A 110 26.54 29.81 -10.60
CA THR A 110 25.49 30.71 -10.12
C THR A 110 24.10 30.31 -10.65
N ASN A 111 24.03 29.43 -11.65
CA ASN A 111 22.80 28.97 -12.28
C ASN A 111 22.42 27.56 -11.79
N VAL A 112 21.93 27.47 -10.55
CA VAL A 112 21.46 26.20 -9.97
C VAL A 112 20.38 25.50 -10.84
N PRO A 113 19.43 26.19 -11.49
CA PRO A 113 18.49 25.56 -12.42
C PRO A 113 19.15 24.80 -13.58
N ASP A 114 20.27 25.28 -14.11
CA ASP A 114 21.03 24.56 -15.17
C ASP A 114 21.57 23.22 -14.66
N ILE A 115 22.06 23.19 -13.42
CA ILE A 115 22.53 21.97 -12.75
C ILE A 115 21.39 20.95 -12.64
N TYR A 116 20.19 21.38 -12.25
CA TYR A 116 19.02 20.50 -12.20
C TYR A 116 18.66 19.91 -13.57
N GLN A 117 18.69 20.74 -14.61
CA GLN A 117 18.37 20.32 -15.96
C GLN A 117 19.38 19.30 -16.48
N LYS A 118 20.68 19.55 -16.26
CA LYS A 118 21.77 18.66 -16.64
C LYS A 118 21.73 17.32 -15.91
N VAL A 119 21.54 17.31 -14.59
CA VAL A 119 21.38 16.08 -13.81
C VAL A 119 20.16 15.28 -14.28
N LYS A 120 19.02 15.94 -14.53
CA LYS A 120 17.82 15.26 -15.05
C LYS A 120 18.04 14.70 -16.46
N ALA A 121 18.70 15.46 -17.33
CA ALA A 121 19.00 15.06 -18.70
C ALA A 121 19.90 13.83 -18.73
N ILE A 122 20.99 13.83 -17.95
CA ILE A 122 21.91 12.69 -17.92
C ILE A 122 21.26 11.45 -17.29
N TYR A 123 20.47 11.62 -16.22
CA TYR A 123 19.73 10.52 -15.62
C TYR A 123 18.75 9.86 -16.61
N THR A 124 18.08 10.68 -17.44
CA THR A 124 17.20 10.18 -18.49
C THR A 124 17.99 9.53 -19.63
N HIS A 125 19.11 10.12 -20.03
CA HIS A 125 19.99 9.61 -21.07
C HIS A 125 20.55 8.22 -20.71
N TRP A 126 20.90 8.02 -19.44
CA TRP A 126 21.36 6.73 -18.91
C TRP A 126 20.24 5.70 -18.69
N GLY A 127 19.00 6.00 -19.07
CA GLY A 127 17.89 5.06 -18.96
C GLY A 127 17.33 4.90 -17.55
N ARG A 128 17.49 5.92 -16.69
CA ARG A 128 16.97 5.95 -15.31
C ARG A 128 17.47 4.78 -14.43
N PRO A 129 18.79 4.68 -14.21
CA PRO A 129 19.37 3.57 -13.45
C PRO A 129 18.95 3.59 -11.97
N ASP A 130 18.76 2.40 -11.38
CA ASP A 130 18.37 2.26 -9.96
C ASP A 130 19.54 2.45 -8.98
N ARG A 131 20.76 2.01 -9.35
CA ARG A 131 21.97 2.12 -8.49
C ARG A 131 22.82 3.34 -8.84
N ILE A 132 22.22 4.52 -8.75
CA ILE A 132 22.90 5.79 -8.98
C ILE A 132 23.36 6.46 -7.68
N ALA A 133 24.51 7.13 -7.73
CA ALA A 133 25.09 7.90 -6.65
C ALA A 133 25.37 9.35 -7.08
N VAL A 134 25.30 10.26 -6.13
CA VAL A 134 25.82 11.63 -6.24
C VAL A 134 26.78 11.85 -5.10
N ASP A 135 28.02 12.19 -5.40
CA ASP A 135 28.99 12.59 -4.37
C ASP A 135 29.22 14.10 -4.47
N VAL A 136 28.98 14.80 -3.37
CA VAL A 136 29.02 16.27 -3.30
C VAL A 136 30.27 16.79 -2.59
N SER A 137 31.36 16.03 -2.61
CA SER A 137 32.66 16.42 -2.01
C SER A 137 33.36 17.52 -2.79
N GLY A 138 33.00 17.69 -4.07
CA GLY A 138 33.57 18.67 -4.98
C GLY A 138 32.58 19.74 -5.44
N GLY A 139 33.12 20.74 -6.13
CA GLY A 139 32.36 21.86 -6.68
C GLY A 139 32.17 23.02 -5.71
N LYS A 140 31.56 24.10 -6.20
CA LYS A 140 31.16 25.23 -5.37
C LYS A 140 29.90 24.88 -4.57
N LYS A 141 29.65 25.61 -3.47
CA LYS A 141 28.50 25.38 -2.58
C LYS A 141 27.15 25.30 -3.30
N SER A 142 26.96 26.13 -4.33
CA SER A 142 25.76 26.13 -5.17
C SER A 142 25.65 24.85 -6.03
N MET A 143 26.77 24.35 -6.55
CA MET A 143 26.81 23.08 -7.28
C MET A 143 26.55 21.90 -6.37
N VAL A 144 27.15 21.90 -5.18
CA VAL A 144 26.92 20.91 -4.12
C VAL A 144 25.43 20.86 -3.77
N GLY A 145 24.83 22.01 -3.44
CA GLY A 145 23.39 22.08 -3.15
C GLY A 145 22.53 21.66 -4.34
N GLY A 146 22.89 22.09 -5.55
CA GLY A 146 22.19 21.73 -6.78
C GLY A 146 22.19 20.23 -7.06
N CYS A 147 23.36 19.60 -6.99
CA CYS A 147 23.53 18.16 -7.21
C CYS A 147 22.91 17.33 -6.09
N ALA A 148 23.01 17.76 -4.83
CA ALA A 148 22.38 17.06 -3.71
C ALA A 148 20.84 17.04 -3.87
N LEU A 149 20.24 18.19 -4.17
CA LEU A 149 18.79 18.31 -4.36
C LEU A 149 18.31 17.52 -5.59
N ALA A 150 18.97 17.68 -6.73
CA ALA A 150 18.62 16.93 -7.93
C ALA A 150 18.82 15.41 -7.74
N GLY A 151 19.91 15.02 -7.09
CA GLY A 151 20.23 13.65 -6.71
C GLY A 151 19.15 13.02 -5.84
N ALA A 152 18.70 13.73 -4.79
CA ALA A 152 17.61 13.28 -3.93
C ALA A 152 16.31 13.05 -4.72
N LEU A 153 15.99 13.96 -5.65
CA LEU A 153 14.77 13.88 -6.48
C LEU A 153 14.78 12.71 -7.48
N ILE A 154 15.95 12.27 -7.94
CA ILE A 154 16.09 11.10 -8.82
C ILE A 154 16.33 9.80 -8.06
N GLY A 155 16.25 9.83 -6.72
CA GLY A 155 16.45 8.65 -5.86
C GLY A 155 17.91 8.20 -5.73
N ALA A 156 18.88 9.05 -6.06
CA ALA A 156 20.29 8.71 -5.95
C ALA A 156 20.77 8.66 -4.49
N ARG A 157 21.71 7.75 -4.21
CA ARG A 157 22.41 7.75 -2.92
C ARG A 157 23.34 8.95 -2.85
N LEU A 158 23.25 9.72 -1.78
CA LEU A 158 24.07 10.91 -1.58
C LEU A 158 25.30 10.58 -0.74
N PHE A 159 26.47 11.01 -1.20
CA PHE A 159 27.75 10.79 -0.55
C PHE A 159 28.52 12.10 -0.35
N TYR A 160 29.39 12.08 0.65
CA TYR A 160 30.36 13.14 0.92
C TYR A 160 31.62 12.52 1.53
N MET A 161 32.78 12.88 1.00
CA MET A 161 34.09 12.49 1.49
C MET A 161 34.44 13.38 2.69
N ASP A 162 34.28 12.82 3.87
CA ASP A 162 34.61 13.48 5.13
C ASP A 162 36.05 13.17 5.54
N SER A 163 36.71 14.06 6.28
CA SER A 163 38.11 13.88 6.68
C SER A 163 38.49 14.82 7.83
N ASP A 164 39.54 14.46 8.57
CA ASP A 164 40.11 15.33 9.59
C ASP A 164 41.01 16.36 8.92
N PHE A 165 40.52 17.59 8.74
CA PHE A 165 41.20 18.61 7.93
C PHE A 165 42.35 19.30 8.67
N LEU A 166 43.56 19.27 8.09
CA LEU A 166 44.73 19.94 8.61
C LEU A 166 44.84 21.36 8.03
N GLN A 167 44.41 22.37 8.81
CA GLN A 167 44.31 23.76 8.35
C GLN A 167 45.65 24.36 7.87
N GLU A 168 46.74 24.04 8.57
CA GLU A 168 48.09 24.51 8.22
C GLU A 168 48.54 24.03 6.84
N PHE A 169 48.20 22.79 6.49
CA PHE A 169 48.59 22.15 5.23
C PHE A 169 47.55 22.30 4.13
N ARG A 170 46.33 22.76 4.47
CA ARG A 170 45.15 22.83 3.59
C ARG A 170 44.84 21.51 2.89
N LYS A 171 45.08 20.40 3.59
CA LYS A 171 44.90 19.02 3.13
C LYS A 171 44.27 18.19 4.27
N PRO A 172 43.55 17.11 3.95
CA PRO A 172 43.11 16.15 4.97
C PRO A 172 44.32 15.47 5.63
N SER A 173 44.15 15.03 6.87
CA SER A 173 45.08 14.11 7.52
C SER A 173 45.08 12.80 6.73
N PRO A 174 46.22 12.35 6.15
CA PRO A 174 46.25 11.17 5.31
C PRO A 174 45.68 9.92 6.00
N GLY A 175 44.72 9.26 5.34
CA GLY A 175 44.04 8.06 5.84
C GLY A 175 42.79 8.32 6.68
N SER A 176 42.53 9.57 7.05
CA SER A 176 41.30 9.96 7.77
C SER A 176 40.07 10.06 6.87
N GLU A 177 40.26 10.08 5.55
CA GLU A 177 39.18 10.23 4.56
C GLU A 177 38.19 9.07 4.68
N ARG A 178 36.90 9.36 4.84
CA ARG A 178 35.82 8.39 4.99
C ARG A 178 34.64 8.78 4.09
N LEU A 179 34.06 7.81 3.38
CA LEU A 179 32.94 8.09 2.49
C LEU A 179 31.64 8.08 3.31
N ALA A 180 31.21 9.26 3.74
CA ALA A 180 29.99 9.42 4.51
C ALA A 180 28.75 9.35 3.60
N ILE A 181 27.71 8.67 4.09
CA ILE A 181 26.39 8.66 3.46
C ILE A 181 25.58 9.82 4.02
N LEU A 182 25.07 10.67 3.15
CA LEU A 182 24.14 11.72 3.54
C LEU A 182 22.71 11.18 3.47
N SER A 183 21.92 11.34 4.54
CA SER A 183 20.51 10.94 4.56
C SER A 183 19.74 11.70 3.49
N ASN A 184 18.87 11.01 2.75
CA ASN A 184 17.98 11.69 1.81
C ASN A 184 16.95 12.48 2.64
N PRO A 185 16.62 13.74 2.29
CA PRO A 185 15.53 14.46 2.94
C PRO A 185 14.22 13.66 3.00
N TYR A 186 13.94 12.79 2.01
CA TYR A 186 12.78 11.90 2.04
C TYR A 186 12.86 10.80 3.13
N ASP A 187 14.05 10.42 3.60
CA ASP A 187 14.18 9.50 4.75
C ASP A 187 13.72 10.19 6.06
N VAL A 188 13.72 11.53 6.10
CA VAL A 188 13.30 12.33 7.28
C VAL A 188 11.90 12.92 7.11
N PHE A 189 11.53 13.35 5.90
CA PHE A 189 10.20 13.88 5.58
C PHE A 189 9.20 12.81 5.12
N GLY A 190 9.64 11.57 4.90
CA GLY A 190 8.79 10.43 4.58
C GLY A 190 7.71 10.18 5.63
N ASP A 191 7.96 10.60 6.87
CA ASP A 191 6.98 10.61 7.96
C ASP A 191 5.73 11.43 7.60
N LEU A 192 5.88 12.60 6.97
CA LEU A 192 4.72 13.43 6.58
C LEU A 192 3.89 12.77 5.49
N GLU A 193 4.52 12.11 4.52
CA GLU A 193 3.82 11.38 3.46
C GLU A 193 3.20 10.08 4.00
N LEU A 194 3.84 9.42 4.97
CA LEU A 194 3.30 8.28 5.67
C LEU A 194 2.07 8.67 6.52
N GLU A 195 2.12 9.80 7.23
CA GLU A 195 0.96 10.31 7.98
C GLU A 195 -0.20 10.68 7.04
N ARG A 196 0.08 11.22 5.85
CA ARG A 196 -0.96 11.40 4.81
C ARG A 196 -1.53 10.08 4.33
N ALA A 197 -0.71 9.05 4.11
CA ALA A 197 -1.19 7.74 3.73
C ALA A 197 -2.05 7.08 4.83
N LYS A 198 -1.66 7.23 6.10
CA LYS A 198 -2.46 6.80 7.26
C LYS A 198 -3.78 7.55 7.36
N ALA A 199 -3.79 8.86 7.11
CA ALA A 199 -5.01 9.65 7.07
C ALA A 199 -5.97 9.16 5.97
N LEU A 200 -5.46 8.93 4.75
CA LEU A 200 -6.27 8.36 3.66
C LEU A 200 -6.82 6.98 4.01
N PHE A 201 -6.02 6.13 4.66
CA PHE A 201 -6.49 4.82 5.11
C PHE A 201 -7.60 4.93 6.17
N HIS A 202 -7.46 5.85 7.13
CA HIS A 202 -8.50 6.13 8.13
C HIS A 202 -9.78 6.68 7.50
N GLU A 203 -9.66 7.48 6.44
CA GLU A 203 -10.76 7.95 5.58
C GLU A 203 -11.31 6.86 4.63
N LEU A 204 -10.78 5.63 4.74
CA LEU A 204 -11.12 4.47 3.92
C LEU A 204 -10.78 4.65 2.44
N ASP A 205 -9.96 5.64 2.06
CA ASP A 205 -9.39 5.78 0.72
C ASP A 205 -8.14 4.89 0.55
N PHE A 206 -8.39 3.59 0.49
CA PHE A 206 -7.33 2.60 0.31
C PHE A 206 -6.58 2.75 -1.02
N ALA A 207 -7.25 3.20 -2.08
CA ALA A 207 -6.60 3.43 -3.37
C ALA A 207 -5.60 4.59 -3.30
N GLY A 208 -6.00 5.71 -2.67
CA GLY A 208 -5.13 6.85 -2.41
C GLY A 208 -3.95 6.50 -1.51
N ALA A 209 -4.22 5.80 -0.39
CA ALA A 209 -3.19 5.34 0.55
C ALA A 209 -2.17 4.41 -0.14
N LYS A 210 -2.64 3.42 -0.90
CA LYS A 210 -1.79 2.50 -1.68
C LYS A 210 -0.83 3.26 -2.60
N ARG A 211 -1.33 4.25 -3.33
CA ARG A 211 -0.51 5.04 -4.27
C ARG A 211 0.61 5.77 -3.55
N LEU A 212 0.31 6.49 -2.46
CA LEU A 212 1.32 7.19 -1.68
C LEU A 212 2.35 6.24 -1.07
N LEU A 213 1.89 5.11 -0.51
CA LEU A 213 2.79 4.10 0.06
C LEU A 213 3.68 3.45 -1.00
N GLY A 214 3.17 3.25 -2.22
CA GLY A 214 3.98 2.78 -3.35
C GLY A 214 5.03 3.79 -3.80
N GLU A 215 4.69 5.08 -3.83
CA GLU A 215 5.64 6.17 -4.11
C GLU A 215 6.74 6.25 -3.04
N LEU A 216 6.38 6.11 -1.76
CA LEU A 216 7.31 6.03 -0.63
C LEU A 216 8.22 4.81 -0.72
N ALA A 217 7.66 3.64 -1.02
CA ALA A 217 8.43 2.42 -1.22
C ALA A 217 9.48 2.60 -2.33
N ALA A 218 9.13 3.26 -3.44
CA ALA A 218 10.03 3.45 -4.57
C ALA A 218 11.18 4.46 -4.30
N ARG A 219 11.03 5.35 -3.32
CA ARG A 219 11.96 6.46 -3.06
C ARG A 219 12.74 6.34 -1.76
N SER A 220 12.28 5.49 -0.84
CA SER A 220 12.89 5.30 0.47
C SER A 220 14.06 4.32 0.41
N SER A 221 15.01 4.50 1.34
CA SER A 221 16.06 3.52 1.61
C SER A 221 15.56 2.23 2.31
N THR A 222 14.33 2.21 2.83
CA THR A 222 13.68 1.07 3.51
C THR A 222 12.32 0.70 2.89
N PRO A 223 12.28 0.29 1.60
CA PRO A 223 11.06 0.03 0.85
C PRO A 223 10.10 -0.99 1.50
N GLU A 224 10.66 -1.95 2.24
CA GLU A 224 9.90 -3.02 2.88
C GLU A 224 8.87 -2.49 3.90
N GLN A 225 9.17 -1.37 4.56
CA GLN A 225 8.28 -0.75 5.55
C GLN A 225 6.97 -0.24 4.92
N TYR A 226 7.00 0.20 3.66
CA TYR A 226 5.84 0.74 2.96
C TYR A 226 5.14 -0.31 2.09
N THR A 227 5.88 -1.32 1.63
CA THR A 227 5.38 -2.34 0.71
C THR A 227 4.24 -3.16 1.33
N ALA A 228 4.40 -3.66 2.55
CA ALA A 228 3.35 -4.44 3.23
C ALA A 228 2.07 -3.61 3.46
N ARG A 229 2.24 -2.33 3.80
CA ARG A 229 1.16 -1.35 3.98
C ARG A 229 0.40 -1.09 2.68
N ALA A 230 1.11 -0.91 1.57
CA ALA A 230 0.51 -0.73 0.26
C ALA A 230 -0.28 -1.98 -0.18
N MET A 231 0.27 -3.17 0.06
CA MET A 231 -0.40 -4.44 -0.22
C MET A 231 -1.67 -4.62 0.64
N LEU A 232 -1.65 -4.19 1.90
CA LEU A 232 -2.85 -4.23 2.76
C LEU A 232 -3.95 -3.32 2.24
N CYS A 233 -3.60 -2.09 1.84
CA CYS A 233 -4.55 -1.18 1.19
C CYS A 233 -5.16 -1.81 -0.07
N GLU A 234 -4.34 -2.48 -0.89
CA GLU A 234 -4.83 -3.19 -2.07
C GLU A 234 -5.79 -4.34 -1.71
N ALA A 235 -5.47 -5.13 -0.67
CA ALA A 235 -6.33 -6.22 -0.20
C ALA A 235 -7.70 -5.70 0.26
N TYR A 236 -7.72 -4.62 1.04
CA TYR A 236 -8.95 -4.01 1.56
C TYR A 236 -9.78 -3.32 0.46
N ALA A 237 -9.14 -2.67 -0.50
CA ALA A 237 -9.84 -2.15 -1.68
C ALA A 237 -10.51 -3.28 -2.48
N ALA A 238 -9.79 -4.38 -2.73
CA ALA A 238 -10.34 -5.54 -3.45
C ALA A 238 -11.51 -6.19 -2.71
N TRP A 239 -11.43 -6.29 -1.37
CA TRP A 239 -12.51 -6.84 -0.57
C TRP A 239 -13.76 -5.92 -0.60
N ASP A 240 -13.60 -4.60 -0.51
CA ASP A 240 -14.71 -3.64 -0.66
C ASP A 240 -15.41 -3.77 -2.02
N ASP A 241 -14.66 -4.09 -3.08
CA ASP A 241 -15.17 -4.27 -4.44
C ASP A 241 -15.67 -5.71 -4.71
N TRP A 242 -15.71 -6.58 -3.69
CA TRP A 242 -16.08 -8.00 -3.80
C TRP A 242 -15.16 -8.85 -4.70
N ASP A 243 -13.97 -8.36 -5.04
CA ASP A 243 -12.90 -9.15 -5.65
C ASP A 243 -12.15 -9.95 -4.56
N ILE A 244 -12.83 -10.97 -4.06
CA ILE A 244 -12.37 -11.82 -2.95
C ILE A 244 -11.09 -12.57 -3.32
N THR A 245 -10.91 -12.94 -4.58
CA THR A 245 -9.70 -13.67 -5.02
C THR A 245 -8.47 -12.78 -4.88
N SER A 246 -8.52 -11.55 -5.42
CA SER A 246 -7.43 -10.59 -5.28
C SER A 246 -7.21 -10.19 -3.82
N ALA A 247 -8.28 -9.96 -3.05
CA ALA A 247 -8.17 -9.64 -1.63
C ALA A 247 -7.43 -10.73 -0.84
N HIS A 248 -7.79 -12.01 -1.06
CA HIS A 248 -7.15 -13.15 -0.41
C HIS A 248 -5.66 -13.24 -0.75
N GLU A 249 -5.31 -13.16 -2.04
CA GLU A 249 -3.93 -13.24 -2.51
C GLU A 249 -3.05 -12.13 -1.91
N ARG A 250 -3.56 -10.89 -1.91
CA ARG A 250 -2.84 -9.75 -1.35
C ARG A 250 -2.71 -9.84 0.16
N LEU A 251 -3.75 -10.22 0.89
CA LEU A 251 -3.67 -10.34 2.34
C LEU A 251 -2.71 -11.46 2.77
N SER A 252 -2.67 -12.57 2.02
CA SER A 252 -1.67 -13.63 2.23
C SER A 252 -0.23 -13.11 2.04
N GLN A 253 0.00 -12.29 1.01
CA GLN A 253 1.30 -11.63 0.78
C GLN A 253 1.66 -10.66 1.92
N VAL A 254 0.70 -9.89 2.43
CA VAL A 254 0.89 -8.99 3.58
C VAL A 254 1.37 -9.77 4.80
N ILE A 255 0.68 -10.84 5.18
CA ILE A 255 1.05 -11.68 6.34
C ILE A 255 2.47 -12.20 6.17
N GLY A 256 2.81 -12.73 4.99
CA GLY A 256 4.16 -13.22 4.71
C GLY A 256 5.23 -12.11 4.77
N ALA A 257 4.91 -10.87 4.36
CA ALA A 257 5.81 -9.74 4.46
C ALA A 257 6.02 -9.28 5.91
N VAL A 258 4.92 -9.16 6.67
CA VAL A 258 4.94 -8.77 8.09
C VAL A 258 5.74 -9.77 8.92
N GLU A 259 5.54 -11.06 8.73
CA GLU A 259 6.28 -12.11 9.47
C GLU A 259 7.78 -12.12 9.14
N LYS A 260 8.15 -11.81 7.89
CA LYS A 260 9.57 -11.68 7.50
C LYS A 260 10.19 -10.44 8.13
N PHE A 261 9.47 -9.33 8.17
CA PHE A 261 9.96 -8.06 8.73
C PHE A 261 10.03 -8.08 10.26
N ALA A 262 9.03 -8.69 10.93
CA ALA A 262 8.96 -8.83 12.38
C ALA A 262 10.16 -9.58 13.00
N ARG A 263 10.87 -10.40 12.21
CA ARG A 263 12.13 -11.03 12.63
C ARG A 263 13.29 -10.04 12.81
N ARG A 264 13.20 -8.86 12.18
CA ARG A 264 14.20 -7.79 12.23
C ARG A 264 13.76 -6.67 13.17
N ASP A 265 12.48 -6.33 13.16
CA ASP A 265 11.89 -5.26 13.97
C ASP A 265 10.45 -5.62 14.35
N THR A 266 10.21 -5.82 15.65
CA THR A 266 8.92 -6.25 16.19
C THR A 266 7.95 -5.11 16.49
N ASP A 267 8.41 -3.85 16.50
CA ASP A 267 7.61 -2.70 16.97
C ASP A 267 6.92 -1.97 15.79
N THR A 268 6.05 -2.70 15.08
CA THR A 268 5.26 -2.12 13.99
C THR A 268 3.76 -2.34 14.19
N PRO A 269 2.88 -1.38 13.81
CA PRO A 269 1.43 -1.53 13.90
C PRO A 269 0.89 -2.81 13.26
N LEU A 270 1.42 -3.20 12.08
CA LEU A 270 1.01 -4.43 11.41
C LEU A 270 1.44 -5.70 12.14
N ALA A 271 2.56 -5.68 12.87
CA ALA A 271 2.96 -6.82 13.71
C ALA A 271 1.97 -7.04 14.86
N PHE A 272 1.46 -5.96 15.47
CA PHE A 272 0.39 -6.06 16.48
C PHE A 272 -0.93 -6.58 15.89
N ALA A 273 -1.21 -6.24 14.63
CA ALA A 273 -2.44 -6.65 13.94
C ALA A 273 -2.40 -8.06 13.34
N ILE A 274 -1.28 -8.80 13.42
CA ILE A 274 -1.08 -10.06 12.69
C ILE A 274 -2.14 -11.13 12.99
N SER A 275 -2.62 -11.20 14.24
CA SER A 275 -3.67 -12.14 14.63
C SER A 275 -4.98 -11.84 13.90
N SER A 276 -5.38 -10.56 13.86
CA SER A 276 -6.57 -10.10 13.15
C SER A 276 -6.44 -10.30 11.64
N LEU A 277 -5.25 -10.03 11.06
CA LEU A 277 -5.00 -10.26 9.63
C LEU A 277 -5.15 -11.74 9.26
N ARG A 278 -4.71 -12.67 10.12
CA ARG A 278 -4.90 -14.12 9.90
C ARG A 278 -6.37 -14.53 9.97
N GLN A 279 -7.12 -13.97 10.91
CA GLN A 279 -8.57 -14.20 11.01
C GLN A 279 -9.30 -13.66 9.76
N GLN A 280 -8.94 -12.47 9.29
CA GLN A 280 -9.43 -11.90 8.04
C GLN A 280 -9.08 -12.77 6.82
N LEU A 281 -7.88 -13.35 6.77
CA LEU A 281 -7.49 -14.26 5.69
C LEU A 281 -8.36 -15.53 5.67
N ASP A 282 -8.66 -16.11 6.85
CA ASP A 282 -9.57 -17.26 6.95
C ASP A 282 -10.98 -16.92 6.46
N VAL A 283 -11.50 -15.73 6.79
CA VAL A 283 -12.77 -15.22 6.25
C VAL A 283 -12.73 -15.13 4.73
N LEU A 284 -11.67 -14.57 4.15
CA LEU A 284 -11.51 -14.46 2.69
C LEU A 284 -11.40 -15.82 2.00
N GLU A 285 -10.71 -16.79 2.60
CA GLU A 285 -10.62 -18.15 2.06
C GLU A 285 -12.00 -18.82 2.03
N ARG A 286 -12.79 -18.67 3.10
CA ARG A 286 -14.17 -19.18 3.13
C ARG A 286 -15.10 -18.48 2.13
N LEU A 287 -14.95 -17.17 1.94
CA LEU A 287 -15.67 -16.42 0.90
C LEU A 287 -15.30 -16.89 -0.50
N LYS A 288 -14.01 -17.13 -0.77
CA LYS A 288 -13.52 -17.63 -2.05
C LYS A 288 -14.10 -19.01 -2.37
N GLN A 289 -14.13 -19.91 -1.38
CA GLN A 289 -14.78 -21.22 -1.50
C GLN A 289 -16.29 -21.08 -1.76
N ALA A 290 -16.96 -20.17 -1.06
CA ALA A 290 -18.38 -19.90 -1.25
C ALA A 290 -18.69 -19.39 -2.67
N GLN A 291 -17.89 -18.44 -3.20
CA GLN A 291 -18.03 -17.95 -4.57
C GLN A 291 -17.83 -19.06 -5.62
N ALA A 292 -16.86 -19.95 -5.41
CA ALA A 292 -16.63 -21.09 -6.30
C ALA A 292 -17.81 -22.09 -6.32
N LEU A 293 -18.51 -22.25 -5.19
CA LEU A 293 -19.75 -23.03 -5.13
C LEU A 293 -20.91 -22.31 -5.81
N LEU A 294 -21.10 -21.02 -5.52
CA LEU A 294 -22.19 -20.21 -6.09
C LEU A 294 -22.08 -20.03 -7.61
N ALA A 295 -20.87 -20.10 -8.17
CA ALA A 295 -20.65 -20.11 -9.61
C ALA A 295 -21.23 -21.37 -10.30
N LYS A 296 -21.55 -22.42 -9.52
CA LYS A 296 -22.23 -23.64 -9.98
C LYS A 296 -23.67 -23.59 -9.48
N SER A 297 -24.63 -23.30 -10.37
CA SER A 297 -26.06 -23.10 -9.99
C SER A 297 -26.66 -24.25 -9.17
N GLU A 298 -26.19 -25.47 -9.37
CA GLU A 298 -26.66 -26.65 -8.64
C GLU A 298 -26.27 -26.65 -7.16
N SER A 299 -25.20 -25.93 -6.78
CA SER A 299 -24.63 -25.89 -5.43
C SER A 299 -25.00 -24.65 -4.62
N GLU A 300 -25.89 -23.78 -5.13
CA GLU A 300 -26.32 -22.55 -4.44
C GLU A 300 -26.85 -22.83 -3.03
N LEU A 301 -27.71 -23.85 -2.90
CA LEU A 301 -28.29 -24.25 -1.62
C LEU A 301 -27.23 -24.79 -0.64
N ASP A 302 -26.16 -25.40 -1.14
CA ASP A 302 -25.09 -25.92 -0.27
C ASP A 302 -24.30 -24.77 0.34
N ALA A 303 -24.04 -23.71 -0.43
CA ALA A 303 -23.42 -22.49 0.08
C ALA A 303 -24.31 -21.79 1.13
N LEU A 304 -25.61 -21.65 0.85
CA LEU A 304 -26.56 -20.97 1.75
C LEU A 304 -26.95 -21.76 3.00
N ARG A 305 -26.84 -23.10 2.98
CA ARG A 305 -27.11 -23.94 4.17
C ARG A 305 -25.89 -24.13 5.06
N THR A 306 -24.69 -23.88 4.56
CA THR A 306 -23.45 -24.14 5.28
C THR A 306 -22.95 -22.88 6.01
N PRO A 307 -22.99 -22.84 7.36
CA PRO A 307 -22.65 -21.62 8.12
C PRO A 307 -21.30 -21.01 7.80
N LYS A 308 -20.26 -21.84 7.64
CA LYS A 308 -18.92 -21.35 7.29
C LYS A 308 -18.86 -20.54 5.98
N PHE A 309 -19.86 -20.66 5.09
CA PHE A 309 -19.90 -19.92 3.83
C PHE A 309 -20.78 -18.68 3.93
N PHE A 310 -22.01 -18.80 4.44
CA PHE A 310 -22.93 -17.66 4.46
C PHE A 310 -22.61 -16.64 5.56
N GLN A 311 -21.98 -17.03 6.67
CA GLN A 311 -21.64 -16.11 7.76
C GLN A 311 -20.61 -15.05 7.36
N PRO A 312 -19.47 -15.42 6.72
CA PRO A 312 -18.55 -14.45 6.12
C PRO A 312 -19.21 -13.48 5.12
N MET A 313 -20.18 -13.94 4.33
CA MET A 313 -20.88 -13.10 3.35
C MET A 313 -21.73 -12.03 4.04
N LEU A 314 -22.49 -12.42 5.08
CA LEU A 314 -23.28 -11.49 5.88
C LEU A 314 -22.38 -10.49 6.61
N GLY A 315 -21.30 -10.98 7.23
CA GLY A 315 -20.30 -10.13 7.89
C GLY A 315 -19.67 -9.12 6.95
N SER A 316 -19.28 -9.55 5.75
CA SER A 316 -18.69 -8.68 4.72
C SER A 316 -19.68 -7.64 4.19
N LEU A 317 -20.93 -8.03 3.91
CA LEU A 317 -21.98 -7.08 3.49
C LEU A 317 -22.23 -6.01 4.56
N ARG A 318 -22.36 -6.43 5.83
CA ARG A 318 -22.53 -5.51 6.97
C ARG A 318 -21.35 -4.55 7.09
N ALA A 319 -20.13 -5.08 7.13
CA ALA A 319 -18.92 -4.28 7.32
C ALA A 319 -18.73 -3.28 6.15
N THR A 320 -18.97 -3.73 4.92
CA THR A 320 -18.90 -2.85 3.74
C THR A 320 -19.97 -1.76 3.80
N ALA A 321 -21.21 -2.08 4.20
CA ALA A 321 -22.28 -1.08 4.33
C ALA A 321 -21.91 0.03 5.34
N LEU A 322 -21.34 -0.36 6.49
CA LEU A 322 -20.85 0.58 7.50
C LEU A 322 -19.70 1.44 6.98
N ARG A 323 -18.74 0.86 6.24
CA ARG A 323 -17.65 1.61 5.61
C ARG A 323 -18.14 2.62 4.57
N GLN A 324 -19.11 2.24 3.73
CA GLN A 324 -19.70 3.15 2.74
C GLN A 324 -20.46 4.31 3.42
N GLU A 325 -21.14 4.05 4.54
CA GLU A 325 -21.75 5.10 5.36
C GLU A 325 -20.72 6.05 5.95
N GLN A 326 -19.62 5.53 6.50
CA GLN A 326 -18.52 6.33 7.04
C GLN A 326 -17.90 7.24 5.95
N ARG A 327 -17.86 6.79 4.70
CA ARG A 327 -17.46 7.58 3.52
C ARG A 327 -18.51 8.59 3.05
N GLY A 328 -19.65 8.69 3.74
CA GLY A 328 -20.77 9.56 3.37
C GLY A 328 -21.64 9.05 2.21
N LYS A 329 -21.40 7.82 1.71
CA LYS A 329 -22.10 7.22 0.56
C LYS A 329 -23.35 6.44 1.00
N ARG A 330 -24.32 7.15 1.58
CA ARG A 330 -25.53 6.56 2.21
C ARG A 330 -26.38 5.73 1.25
N ASP A 331 -26.62 6.19 0.03
CA ASP A 331 -27.40 5.42 -0.94
C ASP A 331 -26.70 4.11 -1.34
N VAL A 332 -25.36 4.10 -1.42
CA VAL A 332 -24.58 2.87 -1.66
C VAL A 332 -24.66 1.93 -0.46
N ALA A 333 -24.52 2.46 0.75
CA ALA A 333 -24.71 1.68 1.98
C ALA A 333 -26.13 1.08 2.06
N ALA A 334 -27.17 1.81 1.61
CA ALA A 334 -28.54 1.32 1.54
C ALA A 334 -28.72 0.18 0.52
N LEU A 335 -27.96 0.15 -0.58
CA LEU A 335 -27.94 -1.00 -1.48
C LEU A 335 -27.39 -2.25 -0.79
N LEU A 336 -26.31 -2.08 -0.03
CA LEU A 336 -25.68 -3.18 0.71
C LEU A 336 -26.61 -3.70 1.82
N TRP A 337 -27.26 -2.81 2.59
CA TRP A 337 -28.27 -3.22 3.57
C TRP A 337 -29.45 -3.95 2.94
N TYR A 338 -29.92 -3.50 1.77
CA TYR A 338 -30.98 -4.20 1.05
C TYR A 338 -30.51 -5.61 0.66
N ARG A 339 -29.29 -5.73 0.14
CA ARG A 339 -28.71 -7.03 -0.21
C ARG A 339 -28.58 -7.93 1.00
N THR A 340 -28.19 -7.39 2.16
CA THR A 340 -28.17 -8.13 3.43
C THR A 340 -29.56 -8.66 3.79
N ILE A 341 -30.59 -7.82 3.77
CA ILE A 341 -31.97 -8.21 4.11
C ILE A 341 -32.48 -9.30 3.15
N GLU A 342 -32.26 -9.12 1.85
CA GLU A 342 -32.62 -10.12 0.85
C GLU A 342 -31.87 -11.44 1.06
N PHE A 343 -30.56 -11.37 1.33
CA PHE A 343 -29.73 -12.53 1.61
C PHE A 343 -30.23 -13.32 2.82
N LEU A 344 -30.67 -12.64 3.90
CA LEU A 344 -31.26 -13.31 5.06
C LEU A 344 -32.49 -14.14 4.66
N SER A 345 -33.39 -13.59 3.85
CA SER A 345 -34.54 -14.34 3.34
C SER A 345 -34.11 -15.54 2.47
N GLN A 346 -33.12 -15.36 1.60
CA GLN A 346 -32.60 -16.44 0.75
C GLN A 346 -31.97 -17.57 1.57
N GLN A 347 -31.20 -17.21 2.59
CA GLN A 347 -30.61 -18.16 3.53
C GLN A 347 -31.71 -18.95 4.25
N ARG A 348 -32.74 -18.27 4.79
CA ARG A 348 -33.85 -18.97 5.47
C ARG A 348 -34.62 -19.90 4.54
N LEU A 349 -34.91 -19.48 3.31
CA LEU A 349 -35.56 -20.34 2.31
C LEU A 349 -34.71 -21.58 2.01
N SER A 350 -33.38 -21.46 2.02
CA SER A 350 -32.49 -22.61 1.82
C SER A 350 -32.62 -23.69 2.90
N SER A 351 -33.03 -23.32 4.14
CA SER A 351 -33.33 -24.29 5.20
C SER A 351 -34.56 -25.16 4.90
N TYR A 352 -35.42 -24.73 3.98
CA TYR A 352 -36.54 -25.49 3.44
C TYR A 352 -36.20 -26.16 2.09
N ASN A 353 -34.93 -26.15 1.68
CA ASN A 353 -34.47 -26.63 0.36
C ASN A 353 -35.07 -25.83 -0.82
N LEU A 354 -35.41 -24.55 -0.59
CA LEU A 354 -36.04 -23.69 -1.60
C LEU A 354 -35.07 -22.64 -2.13
N ARG A 355 -35.08 -22.43 -3.45
CA ARG A 355 -34.29 -21.39 -4.13
C ARG A 355 -35.17 -20.19 -4.45
N SER A 356 -34.67 -18.99 -4.14
CA SER A 356 -35.48 -17.77 -4.32
C SER A 356 -35.85 -17.47 -5.78
N GLY A 357 -34.96 -17.80 -6.73
CA GLY A 357 -35.21 -17.62 -8.15
C GLY A 357 -36.03 -18.73 -8.81
N GLN A 358 -36.39 -19.79 -8.09
CA GLN A 358 -37.28 -20.84 -8.59
C GLN A 358 -37.82 -21.68 -7.44
N ILE A 359 -39.06 -21.45 -7.03
CA ILE A 359 -39.68 -22.20 -5.94
C ILE A 359 -40.15 -23.57 -6.43
N ASP A 360 -39.53 -24.63 -5.92
CA ASP A 360 -39.98 -26.00 -6.13
C ASP A 360 -40.97 -26.42 -5.03
N TYR A 361 -42.26 -26.33 -5.35
CA TYR A 361 -43.34 -26.70 -4.43
C TYR A 361 -43.35 -28.18 -4.06
N THR A 362 -42.65 -29.07 -4.78
CA THR A 362 -42.53 -30.47 -4.36
C THR A 362 -41.72 -30.64 -3.07
N GLN A 363 -40.87 -29.66 -2.75
CA GLN A 363 -40.09 -29.61 -1.50
C GLN A 363 -40.87 -29.01 -0.32
N VAL A 364 -42.03 -28.38 -0.60
CA VAL A 364 -42.85 -27.73 0.43
C VAL A 364 -43.80 -28.74 1.05
N ALA A 365 -43.85 -28.80 2.39
CA ALA A 365 -44.81 -29.65 3.10
C ALA A 365 -46.25 -29.31 2.70
N GLY A 366 -46.97 -30.29 2.12
CA GLY A 366 -48.33 -30.10 1.61
C GLY A 366 -48.42 -29.50 0.20
N GLY A 367 -47.28 -29.21 -0.45
CA GLY A 367 -47.21 -28.70 -1.82
C GLY A 367 -47.83 -27.31 -2.00
N ALA A 368 -48.12 -26.97 -3.26
CA ALA A 368 -48.86 -25.75 -3.64
C ALA A 368 -50.34 -25.87 -3.26
N SER A 369 -50.66 -25.74 -1.98
CA SER A 369 -52.00 -25.92 -1.44
C SER A 369 -52.76 -24.58 -1.30
N ALA A 370 -54.10 -24.66 -1.28
CA ALA A 370 -54.95 -23.52 -0.98
C ALA A 370 -54.69 -22.96 0.43
N GLU A 371 -54.34 -23.82 1.39
CA GLU A 371 -53.99 -23.41 2.75
C GLU A 371 -52.70 -22.58 2.78
N LEU A 372 -51.68 -22.99 2.03
CA LEU A 372 -50.43 -22.23 1.93
C LEU A 372 -50.68 -20.87 1.26
N LEU A 373 -51.51 -20.82 0.22
CA LEU A 373 -51.93 -19.57 -0.41
C LEU A 373 -52.67 -18.65 0.56
N GLU A 374 -53.57 -19.19 1.38
CA GLU A 374 -54.31 -18.41 2.39
C GLU A 374 -53.35 -17.83 3.44
N ARG A 375 -52.40 -18.63 3.94
CA ARG A 375 -51.37 -18.17 4.88
C ARG A 375 -50.48 -17.10 4.24
N TYR A 376 -50.11 -17.27 2.98
CA TYR A 376 -49.33 -16.30 2.22
C TYR A 376 -50.10 -14.98 2.04
N GLN A 377 -51.37 -15.03 1.64
CA GLN A 377 -52.24 -13.84 1.54
C GLN A 377 -52.40 -13.14 2.90
N LYS A 378 -52.47 -13.90 4.00
CA LYS A 378 -52.60 -13.34 5.36
C LYS A 378 -51.41 -12.45 5.72
N ALA A 379 -50.19 -12.80 5.31
CA ALA A 379 -49.00 -11.96 5.51
C ALA A 379 -49.16 -10.58 4.85
N PHE A 380 -49.86 -10.46 3.72
CA PHE A 380 -50.11 -9.16 3.09
C PHE A 380 -51.24 -8.34 3.75
N LYS A 381 -52.18 -9.03 4.42
CA LYS A 381 -53.36 -8.43 5.07
C LYS A 381 -53.02 -7.71 6.37
N THR A 382 -52.04 -8.22 7.13
CA THR A 382 -51.66 -7.66 8.45
C THR A 382 -51.24 -6.19 8.40
N ASP A 383 -50.90 -5.67 7.22
CA ASP A 383 -50.34 -4.33 7.03
C ASP A 383 -51.25 -3.36 6.27
N ASP A 384 -52.43 -3.79 5.85
CA ASP A 384 -53.32 -2.99 5.02
C ASP A 384 -54.44 -2.33 5.82
N LYS A 385 -54.08 -1.31 6.60
CA LYS A 385 -55.06 -0.50 7.37
C LYS A 385 -56.09 0.23 6.48
N LYS A 386 -55.90 0.28 5.16
CA LYS A 386 -56.75 1.01 4.20
C LYS A 386 -57.41 0.13 3.12
N GLY A 387 -57.22 -1.19 3.15
CA GLY A 387 -57.82 -2.13 2.18
C GLY A 387 -57.37 -1.93 0.73
N LYS A 388 -56.19 -1.35 0.48
CA LYS A 388 -55.67 -1.02 -0.87
C LYS A 388 -54.65 -2.01 -1.43
N THR A 389 -54.19 -2.97 -0.64
CA THR A 389 -53.17 -3.94 -1.05
C THR A 389 -53.83 -5.03 -1.86
N LYS A 390 -53.47 -5.13 -3.15
CA LYS A 390 -53.90 -6.24 -3.99
C LYS A 390 -53.29 -7.53 -3.43
N LEU A 391 -54.14 -8.48 -3.05
CA LEU A 391 -53.70 -9.78 -2.56
C LEU A 391 -53.19 -10.63 -3.72
N PRO A 392 -52.13 -11.42 -3.52
CA PRO A 392 -51.67 -12.37 -4.52
C PRO A 392 -52.73 -13.44 -4.78
N GLU A 393 -53.06 -13.67 -6.05
CA GLU A 393 -54.03 -14.68 -6.49
C GLU A 393 -53.43 -16.08 -6.57
N VAL A 394 -52.10 -16.16 -6.71
CA VAL A 394 -51.32 -17.40 -6.81
C VAL A 394 -50.07 -17.32 -5.93
N LEU A 395 -49.51 -18.49 -5.61
CA LEU A 395 -48.21 -18.58 -4.94
C LEU A 395 -47.08 -18.15 -5.91
N PRO A 396 -45.98 -17.57 -5.40
CA PRO A 396 -44.94 -16.99 -6.25
C PRO A 396 -44.02 -18.04 -6.89
N ASP A 397 -43.77 -17.97 -8.20
CA ASP A 397 -42.76 -18.80 -8.85
C ASP A 397 -41.33 -18.37 -8.47
N GLU A 398 -41.15 -17.07 -8.26
CA GLU A 398 -39.91 -16.43 -7.79
C GLU A 398 -40.21 -15.46 -6.64
N VAL A 399 -39.29 -15.39 -5.68
CA VAL A 399 -39.42 -14.52 -4.51
C VAL A 399 -38.30 -13.49 -4.44
N ASP A 400 -38.68 -12.23 -4.70
CA ASP A 400 -37.88 -11.05 -4.33
C ASP A 400 -37.84 -10.85 -2.81
N LEU A 401 -37.07 -9.88 -2.32
CA LEU A 401 -36.96 -9.55 -0.89
C LEU A 401 -38.33 -9.53 -0.20
N THR A 402 -39.31 -8.78 -0.69
CA THR A 402 -40.61 -8.66 0.01
C THR A 402 -41.40 -9.97 -0.04
N LYS A 403 -41.47 -10.62 -1.19
CA LYS A 403 -42.18 -11.90 -1.32
C LYS A 403 -41.54 -13.00 -0.48
N GLY A 404 -40.22 -12.98 -0.32
CA GLY A 404 -39.46 -13.96 0.46
C GLY A 404 -39.89 -13.98 1.92
N TYR A 405 -39.95 -12.82 2.58
CA TYR A 405 -40.42 -12.73 3.98
C TYR A 405 -41.89 -13.14 4.14
N ALA A 406 -42.77 -12.70 3.24
CA ALA A 406 -44.18 -13.11 3.28
C ALA A 406 -44.34 -14.63 3.10
N PHE A 407 -43.53 -15.23 2.23
CA PHE A 407 -43.55 -16.67 1.98
C PHE A 407 -42.99 -17.45 3.16
N LEU A 408 -41.88 -17.02 3.77
CA LEU A 408 -41.34 -17.60 4.99
C LEU A 408 -42.35 -17.53 6.16
N GLN A 409 -43.10 -16.43 6.29
CA GLN A 409 -44.20 -16.35 7.26
C GLN A 409 -45.28 -17.40 6.99
N ALA A 410 -45.65 -17.61 5.72
CA ALA A 410 -46.63 -18.63 5.34
C ALA A 410 -46.16 -20.06 5.65
N LEU A 411 -44.85 -20.31 5.52
CA LEU A 411 -44.18 -21.56 5.87
C LEU A 411 -44.04 -21.76 7.39
N GLY A 412 -44.33 -20.74 8.21
CA GLY A 412 -44.18 -20.82 9.67
C GLY A 412 -42.73 -20.73 10.15
N ASP A 413 -41.84 -20.12 9.36
CA ASP A 413 -40.42 -19.97 9.70
C ASP A 413 -40.20 -19.16 10.98
N GLU A 414 -39.41 -19.70 11.91
CA GLU A 414 -39.23 -19.10 13.24
C GLU A 414 -38.66 -17.68 13.18
N PHE A 415 -37.74 -17.42 12.25
CA PHE A 415 -37.20 -16.08 12.02
C PHE A 415 -38.30 -15.15 11.47
N ALA A 416 -39.00 -15.58 10.43
CA ALA A 416 -40.01 -14.76 9.78
C ALA A 416 -41.23 -14.45 10.69
N GLN A 417 -41.53 -15.30 11.67
CA GLN A 417 -42.58 -15.06 12.66
C GLN A 417 -42.22 -13.97 13.69
N LYS A 418 -40.93 -13.78 13.98
CA LYS A 418 -40.45 -12.75 14.91
C LYS A 418 -40.35 -11.37 14.27
N VAL A 419 -40.33 -11.30 12.93
CA VAL A 419 -40.15 -10.05 12.18
C VAL A 419 -41.48 -9.51 11.64
N HIS A 420 -41.65 -8.19 11.68
CA HIS A 420 -42.88 -7.55 11.21
C HIS A 420 -42.80 -7.26 9.71
N PHE A 421 -43.42 -8.11 8.88
CA PHE A 421 -43.43 -7.98 7.42
C PHE A 421 -43.78 -6.57 6.94
N GLY A 422 -44.76 -5.90 7.54
CA GLY A 422 -45.12 -4.52 7.19
C GLY A 422 -44.04 -3.48 7.40
N LYS A 423 -43.24 -3.64 8.47
CA LYS A 423 -42.09 -2.77 8.72
C LYS A 423 -41.09 -2.97 7.60
N ILE A 424 -40.80 -4.22 7.22
CA ILE A 424 -39.91 -4.55 6.10
C ILE A 424 -40.43 -3.91 4.81
N ARG A 425 -41.67 -4.23 4.42
CA ARG A 425 -42.30 -3.73 3.20
C ARG A 425 -42.33 -2.21 3.14
N SER A 426 -42.68 -1.53 4.23
CA SER A 426 -42.74 -0.08 4.29
C SER A 426 -41.37 0.57 4.11
N LYS A 427 -40.34 0.04 4.78
CA LYS A 427 -38.97 0.61 4.73
C LYS A 427 -38.29 0.31 3.39
N VAL A 428 -38.53 -0.87 2.80
CA VAL A 428 -38.11 -1.20 1.43
C VAL A 428 -38.76 -0.25 0.42
N ASN A 429 -40.06 0.02 0.56
CA ASN A 429 -40.75 0.99 -0.31
C ASN A 429 -40.25 2.42 -0.14
N ALA A 430 -39.85 2.83 1.07
CA ALA A 430 -39.21 4.12 1.30
C ALA A 430 -37.85 4.20 0.59
N ARG A 431 -37.00 3.18 0.77
CA ARG A 431 -35.70 3.06 0.09
C ARG A 431 -35.84 3.08 -1.43
N ASN A 432 -36.88 2.47 -1.99
CA ASN A 432 -37.11 2.42 -3.44
C ASN A 432 -37.32 3.80 -4.09
N LYS A 433 -37.55 4.86 -3.30
CA LYS A 433 -37.60 6.25 -3.77
C LYS A 433 -36.22 6.89 -3.92
N GLY A 434 -35.15 6.22 -3.51
CA GLY A 434 -33.76 6.68 -3.65
C GLY A 434 -33.24 6.58 -5.08
N VAL A 435 -32.12 7.28 -5.35
CA VAL A 435 -31.53 7.45 -6.69
C VAL A 435 -30.97 6.15 -7.29
N PHE A 436 -30.51 5.19 -6.46
CA PHE A 436 -30.05 3.88 -6.93
C PHE A 436 -31.15 2.80 -6.96
N ALA A 437 -32.41 3.20 -6.89
CA ALA A 437 -33.55 2.30 -7.02
C ALA A 437 -34.48 2.77 -8.16
N HIS A 438 -35.65 3.30 -7.83
CA HIS A 438 -36.63 3.77 -8.82
C HIS A 438 -36.90 5.28 -8.74
N GLY A 439 -36.19 5.99 -7.86
CA GLY A 439 -36.31 7.44 -7.73
C GLY A 439 -35.17 8.20 -8.38
N PHE A 440 -35.18 9.52 -8.17
CA PHE A 440 -34.23 10.46 -8.79
C PHE A 440 -33.49 11.33 -7.78
N VAL A 441 -33.71 11.13 -6.47
CA VAL A 441 -33.11 11.92 -5.40
C VAL A 441 -32.41 11.01 -4.39
N PRO A 442 -31.31 11.46 -3.75
CA PRO A 442 -30.67 10.72 -2.66
C PRO A 442 -31.63 10.46 -1.49
N LEU A 443 -31.38 9.38 -0.76
CA LEU A 443 -32.12 9.09 0.47
C LEU A 443 -31.92 10.21 1.51
N SER A 444 -32.99 10.54 2.22
CA SER A 444 -32.88 11.40 3.41
C SER A 444 -32.10 10.67 4.51
N GLN A 445 -31.50 11.43 5.43
CA GLN A 445 -30.79 10.83 6.58
C GLN A 445 -31.71 9.92 7.39
N THR A 446 -32.93 10.37 7.64
CA THR A 446 -33.92 9.62 8.40
C THR A 446 -34.31 8.33 7.70
N ASP A 447 -34.59 8.36 6.39
CA ASP A 447 -34.94 7.15 5.63
C ASP A 447 -33.78 6.14 5.61
N TYR A 448 -32.53 6.62 5.50
CA TYR A 448 -31.34 5.79 5.56
C TYR A 448 -31.17 5.13 6.95
N GLU A 449 -31.21 5.91 8.02
CA GLU A 449 -31.06 5.43 9.40
C GLU A 449 -32.15 4.42 9.75
N ASP A 450 -33.38 4.71 9.35
CA ASP A 450 -34.54 3.82 9.50
C ASP A 450 -34.34 2.47 8.79
N PHE A 451 -33.77 2.50 7.58
CA PHE A 451 -33.52 1.28 6.79
C PHE A 451 -32.34 0.48 7.36
N LYS A 452 -31.26 1.16 7.77
CA LYS A 452 -30.13 0.55 8.48
C LYS A 452 -30.59 -0.11 9.78
N SER A 453 -31.41 0.57 10.58
CA SER A 453 -31.97 0.03 11.83
C SER A 453 -32.76 -1.25 11.57
N LEU A 454 -33.60 -1.28 10.53
CA LEU A 454 -34.29 -2.50 10.12
C LEU A 454 -33.31 -3.63 9.78
N ALA A 455 -32.28 -3.36 8.99
CA ALA A 455 -31.30 -4.39 8.62
C ALA A 455 -30.57 -4.96 9.85
N LEU A 456 -30.18 -4.09 10.79
CA LEU A 456 -29.51 -4.49 12.02
C LEU A 456 -30.43 -5.27 12.97
N ASP A 457 -31.71 -4.88 13.10
CA ASP A 457 -32.71 -5.63 13.86
C ASP A 457 -32.84 -7.06 13.30
N LEU A 458 -32.96 -7.19 11.97
CA LEU A 458 -33.08 -8.47 11.29
C LEU A 458 -31.82 -9.33 11.43
N LEU A 459 -30.63 -8.73 11.34
CA LEU A 459 -29.37 -9.43 11.61
C LEU A 459 -29.30 -9.94 13.06
N GLY A 460 -29.79 -9.15 14.03
CA GLY A 460 -29.87 -9.54 15.43
C GLY A 460 -30.76 -10.76 15.66
N GLU A 461 -31.98 -10.72 15.13
CA GLU A 461 -32.92 -11.85 15.20
C GLU A 461 -32.37 -13.10 14.50
N PHE A 462 -31.72 -12.93 13.35
CA PHE A 462 -31.10 -14.03 12.62
C PHE A 462 -29.95 -14.67 13.42
N ARG A 463 -29.09 -13.84 14.03
CA ARG A 463 -27.96 -14.28 14.84
C ARG A 463 -28.41 -15.07 16.06
N ALA A 464 -29.54 -14.72 16.66
CA ALA A 464 -30.11 -15.46 17.79
C ALA A 464 -30.51 -16.90 17.42
N LEU A 465 -30.79 -17.18 16.15
CA LEU A 465 -31.16 -18.51 15.64
C LEU A 465 -29.96 -19.33 15.16
N ALA A 466 -28.92 -18.67 14.65
CA ALA A 466 -27.81 -19.32 13.93
C ALA A 466 -26.59 -19.58 14.82
N HIS A 467 -26.77 -20.00 16.08
CA HIS A 467 -25.71 -20.25 17.09
C HIS A 467 -24.35 -20.71 16.47
N ASP A 468 -23.22 -20.14 16.96
CA ASP A 468 -21.80 -20.47 16.66
C ASP A 468 -20.93 -19.58 15.73
N TYR A 469 -21.35 -18.39 15.26
CA TYR A 469 -20.50 -17.60 14.33
C TYR A 469 -20.38 -16.10 14.64
N ALA A 470 -20.47 -15.75 15.91
CA ALA A 470 -20.32 -14.38 16.41
C ALA A 470 -19.03 -13.69 15.94
N ASP A 471 -17.92 -14.42 15.93
CA ASP A 471 -16.59 -13.88 15.70
C ASP A 471 -16.33 -13.57 14.21
N ASP A 472 -17.02 -14.25 13.30
CA ASP A 472 -16.84 -14.07 11.85
C ASP A 472 -17.17 -12.65 11.39
N TRP A 473 -18.18 -12.02 11.99
CA TRP A 473 -18.60 -10.69 11.59
C TRP A 473 -17.62 -9.62 12.06
N ASN A 474 -16.99 -9.82 13.22
CA ASN A 474 -15.92 -8.95 13.71
C ASN A 474 -14.66 -9.14 12.86
N ASN A 475 -14.38 -10.37 12.42
CA ASN A 475 -13.27 -10.68 11.52
C ASN A 475 -13.44 -10.11 10.09
N CYS A 476 -14.61 -9.54 9.76
CA CYS A 476 -14.84 -8.79 8.52
C CYS A 476 -14.57 -7.28 8.67
N GLU A 477 -14.31 -6.80 9.88
CA GLU A 477 -13.95 -5.41 10.16
C GLU A 477 -12.46 -5.22 9.87
N PHE A 478 -12.12 -4.14 9.16
CA PHE A 478 -10.74 -3.83 8.78
C PHE A 478 -9.99 -3.29 9.98
N ILE A 479 -8.67 -3.49 10.02
CA ILE A 479 -7.85 -2.96 11.12
C ILE A 479 -7.85 -1.43 11.09
N GLU A 480 -7.73 -0.80 12.26
CA GLU A 480 -7.87 0.65 12.40
C GLU A 480 -6.58 1.42 12.05
N ALA A 481 -5.41 0.75 12.06
CA ALA A 481 -4.11 1.40 11.94
C ALA A 481 -3.16 0.66 10.99
N LEU A 482 -2.32 1.44 10.31
CA LEU A 482 -1.36 1.04 9.27
C LEU A 482 0.07 0.91 9.77
#